data_AF-A0A197JTF8-F1
#
_entry.id   AF-A0A197JTF8-F1
#
_cell.length_a   1.000
_cell.length_b   1.000
_cell.length_c   1.000
_cell.angle_alpha   90.00
_cell.angle_beta   90.00
_cell.angle_gamma   90.00
#
_symmetry.space_group_name_H-M   'P 1'
#
loop_
_entity.id
_entity.type
_entity.pdbx_description
1 polymer ?
#
loop_
_entity_poly.entity_id
_entity_poly.type
_entity_poly.pdbx_seq_one_letter_code
_entity_poly.pdbx_strand_id
1 'polypeptide(L)' 'MEFFEKEKITVLPWPANSPDLKIVEHVWAYMKPKLDRYAEPPKKLEDLWERVQEIWTTYGPEPYERGVILQSGKAL' A
#
# COMPACT_ATOMS: atom_id res chain seq x y z
N MET A 1 -15.45 20.17 4.68
CA MET A 1 -14.46 20.33 3.59
C MET A 1 -13.42 21.40 3.89
N GLU A 2 -13.68 22.28 4.88
CA GLU A 2 -12.77 23.36 5.31
C GLU A 2 -11.31 22.92 5.59
N PHE A 3 -11.08 21.73 6.16
CA PHE A 3 -9.72 21.20 6.37
C PHE A 3 -8.94 21.03 5.05
N PHE A 4 -9.54 20.38 4.04
CA PHE A 4 -8.84 20.12 2.78
C PHE A 4 -8.58 21.40 1.99
N GLU A 5 -9.51 22.36 2.05
CA GLU A 5 -9.35 23.68 1.45
C GLU A 5 -8.23 24.49 2.15
N LYS A 6 -8.20 24.48 3.48
CA LYS A 6 -7.18 25.14 4.30
C LYS A 6 -5.78 24.56 4.04
N GLU A 7 -5.67 23.23 4.01
CA GLU A 7 -4.41 22.52 3.76
C GLU A 7 -4.05 22.44 2.27
N LYS A 8 -4.86 23.04 1.38
CA LYS A 8 -4.67 23.05 -0.08
C LYS A 8 -4.54 21.64 -0.68
N ILE A 9 -5.27 20.68 -0.11
CA ILE A 9 -5.32 19.29 -0.57
C ILE A 9 -6.41 19.17 -1.63
N THR A 10 -6.01 18.83 -2.87
CA THR A 10 -6.97 18.50 -3.92
C THR A 10 -7.59 17.13 -3.65
N VAL A 11 -8.90 17.11 -3.37
CA VAL A 11 -9.65 15.87 -3.22
C VAL A 11 -9.98 15.32 -4.61
N LEU A 12 -9.45 14.14 -4.94
CA LEU A 12 -9.76 13.48 -6.20
C LEU A 12 -11.20 12.94 -6.18
N PRO A 13 -11.97 13.08 -7.28
CA PRO A 13 -13.29 12.49 -7.38
C PRO A 13 -13.16 10.96 -7.39
N TRP A 14 -13.65 10.30 -6.34
CA TRP A 14 -13.59 8.85 -6.21
C TRP A 14 -14.90 8.19 -6.62
N PRO A 15 -14.94 7.37 -7.68
CA PRO A 15 -16.15 6.63 -8.02
C PRO A 15 -16.42 5.54 -6.98
N ALA A 16 -17.67 5.39 -6.57
CA ALA A 16 -18.10 4.26 -5.75
C ALA A 16 -17.75 2.93 -6.47
N ASN A 17 -17.28 1.93 -5.71
CA ASN A 17 -16.83 0.64 -6.24
C ASN A 17 -15.71 0.71 -7.30
N SER A 18 -14.62 1.42 -7.01
CA SER A 18 -13.39 1.37 -7.83
C SER A 18 -12.37 0.37 -7.25
N PRO A 19 -12.40 -0.93 -7.62
CA PRO A 19 -11.49 -1.95 -7.09
C PRO A 19 -10.03 -1.71 -7.48
N ASP A 20 -9.81 -1.02 -8.59
CA ASP A 20 -8.47 -0.71 -9.15
C ASP A 20 -7.70 0.31 -8.30
N LEU A 21 -8.40 0.98 -7.38
CA LEU A 21 -7.85 2.07 -6.57
C LEU A 21 -7.77 1.70 -5.07
N LYS A 22 -7.85 0.42 -4.68
CA LYS A 22 -7.62 0.01 -3.28
C LYS A 22 -6.12 -0.02 -2.94
N ILE A 23 -5.41 1.10 -3.12
CA ILE A 23 -3.97 1.22 -2.89
C ILE A 23 -3.60 0.71 -1.49
N VAL A 24 -4.38 1.09 -0.48
CA VAL A 24 -4.16 0.65 0.90
C VAL A 24 -4.28 -0.88 1.04
N GLU A 25 -5.33 -1.49 0.46
CA GLU A 25 -5.48 -2.95 0.51
C GLU A 25 -4.40 -3.68 -0.29
N HIS A 26 -3.99 -3.12 -1.44
CA HIS A 26 -2.92 -3.69 -2.24
C HIS A 26 -1.60 -3.74 -1.47
N VAL A 27 -1.26 -2.64 -0.80
CA VAL A 27 -0.05 -2.60 0.04
C VAL A 27 -0.20 -3.55 1.23
N TRP A 28 -1.36 -3.61 1.89
CA TRP A 28 -1.57 -4.59 2.97
C TRP A 28 -1.49 -6.04 2.50
N ALA A 29 -1.96 -6.36 1.29
CA ALA A 29 -1.84 -7.68 0.68
C ALA A 29 -0.37 -8.06 0.44
N TYR A 30 0.50 -7.09 0.14
CA TYR A 30 1.95 -7.31 0.06
C TYR A 30 2.61 -7.47 1.44
N MET A 31 2.20 -6.67 2.42
CA MET A 31 2.87 -6.60 3.72
C MET A 31 2.51 -7.76 4.66
N LYS A 32 1.24 -8.19 4.69
CA LYS A 32 0.75 -9.24 5.60
C LYS A 32 1.55 -10.55 5.47
N PRO A 33 1.76 -11.13 4.26
CA PRO A 33 2.54 -12.36 4.12
C PRO A 33 4.01 -12.22 4.53
N LYS A 34 4.56 -11.00 4.53
CA LYS A 34 5.94 -10.75 4.99
C LYS A 34 6.01 -10.65 6.51
N LEU A 35 5.01 -10.04 7.15
CA LEU A 35 4.88 -10.08 8.60
C LEU A 35 4.74 -11.52 9.11
N ASP A 36 3.97 -12.35 8.40
CA ASP A 36 3.75 -13.76 8.75
C ASP A 36 5.02 -14.63 8.61
N ARG A 37 6.06 -14.16 7.92
CA ARG A 37 7.33 -14.87 7.75
C ARG A 37 8.31 -14.65 8.90
N TYR A 38 8.04 -13.72 9.81
CA TYR A 38 8.88 -13.56 10.99
C TYR A 38 8.75 -14.82 11.85
N ALA A 39 9.90 -15.34 12.32
CA ALA A 39 9.95 -16.59 13.08
C ALA A 39 9.12 -16.52 14.38
N GLU A 40 9.08 -15.34 15.00
CA GLU A 40 8.38 -15.10 16.25
C GLU A 40 7.35 -13.98 16.09
N PRO A 41 6.17 -14.07 16.70
CA PRO A 41 5.21 -12.97 16.72
C PRO A 41 5.79 -11.73 17.44
N PRO A 42 5.32 -10.51 17.12
CA PRO A 42 5.71 -9.31 17.85
C PRO A 42 5.23 -9.42 19.30
N LYS A 43 6.08 -9.03 20.26
CA LYS A 43 5.76 -9.15 21.71
C LYS A 43 5.10 -7.90 22.25
N LYS A 44 5.30 -6.76 21.58
CA LYS A 44 4.71 -5.45 21.90
C LYS A 44 4.40 -4.67 20.61
N LEU A 45 3.65 -3.59 20.75
CA LEU A 45 3.22 -2.77 19.62
C LEU A 45 4.40 -2.17 18.85
N GLU A 46 5.47 -1.82 19.55
CA GLU A 46 6.69 -1.25 18.98
C GLU A 46 7.38 -2.26 18.05
N ASP A 47 7.41 -3.54 18.43
CA ASP A 47 7.99 -4.59 17.57
C ASP A 47 7.20 -4.75 16.27
N LEU A 48 5.86 -4.67 16.35
CA LEU A 48 5.02 -4.71 15.16
C LEU A 48 5.27 -3.47 14.28
N TRP A 49 5.36 -2.30 14.90
CA TRP A 49 5.62 -1.04 14.20
C TRP A 49 6.96 -1.07 13.46
N GLU A 50 8.04 -1.49 14.12
CA GLU A 50 9.38 -1.62 13.53
C GLU A 50 9.38 -2.57 12.34
N ARG A 51 8.74 -3.75 12.46
CA ARG A 51 8.64 -4.72 11.36
C ARG A 51 7.81 -4.22 10.18
N VAL A 52 6.70 -3.52 10.45
CA VAL A 52 5.89 -2.88 9.41
C VAL A 52 6.72 -1.83 8.66
N GLN A 53 7.50 -1.01 9.39
CA GLN A 53 8.40 -0.03 8.78
C GLN A 53 9.51 -0.69 7.96
N GLU A 54 10.13 -1.76 8.44
CA GLU A 54 11.14 -2.53 7.71
C GLU A 54 10.57 -3.12 6.41
N ILE A 55 9.39 -3.75 6.46
CA ILE A 55 8.75 -4.27 5.26
C ILE A 55 8.41 -3.13 4.30
N TRP A 56 7.91 -1.99 4.82
CA TRP A 56 7.56 -0.83 4.01
C TRP A 56 8.77 -0.23 3.30
N THR A 57 9.93 -0.11 3.96
CA THR A 57 11.15 0.42 3.31
C THR A 57 11.69 -0.50 2.23
N THR A 58 11.40 -1.80 2.30
CA THR A 58 11.71 -2.77 1.22
C THR A 58 10.65 -2.81 0.12
N TYR A 59 9.51 -2.11 0.26
CA TYR A 59 8.54 -1.90 -0.81
C TYR A 59 9.14 -0.92 -1.83
N GLY A 60 10.04 -1.43 -2.68
CA GLY A 60 10.63 -0.67 -3.78
C GLY A 60 9.60 -0.33 -4.87
N PRO A 61 9.98 0.43 -5.92
CA PRO A 61 9.09 0.83 -7.01
C PRO A 61 8.55 -0.31 -7.90
N GLU A 62 9.13 -1.50 -7.82
CA GLU A 62 8.79 -2.66 -8.68
C GLU A 62 7.30 -3.10 -8.71
N PRO A 63 6.49 -3.02 -7.64
CA PRO A 63 5.12 -3.54 -7.66
C PRO A 63 4.14 -2.74 -8.53
N TYR A 64 4.34 -1.42 -8.68
CA TYR A 64 3.41 -0.59 -9.47
C TYR A 64 3.63 -0.75 -10.98
N GLU A 65 4.87 -1.00 -11.42
CA GLU A 65 5.17 -1.18 -12.85
C GLU A 65 4.57 -2.47 -13.38
N ARG A 66 4.64 -3.58 -12.63
CA ARG A 66 3.99 -4.84 -13.05
C ARG A 66 2.46 -4.74 -13.08
N GLY A 67 1.84 -4.10 -12.10
CA GLY A 67 0.38 -3.95 -12.05
C GLY A 67 -0.17 -3.13 -13.23
N VAL A 68 0.52 -2.04 -13.58
CA VAL A 68 0.16 -1.18 -14.71
C VAL A 68 0.44 -1.85 -16.05
N ILE A 69 1.57 -2.55 -16.21
CA ILE A 69 1.94 -3.21 -17.48
C ILE A 69 1.01 -4.39 -17.80
N LEU A 70 0.64 -5.21 -16.79
CA LEU A 70 -0.25 -6.35 -16.99
C LEU A 70 -1.69 -5.93 -17.32
N GLN A 71 -2.16 -4.79 -16.81
CA GLN A 71 -3.48 -4.23 -17.14
C GLN A 71 -3.52 -3.47 -18.46
N SER A 72 -2.36 -3.03 -18.98
CA SER A 72 -2.26 -2.23 -20.21
C SER A 72 -2.18 -3.06 -21.50
N GLY A 73 -2.18 -4.39 -21.43
CA GLY A 73 -2.16 -5.26 -22.62
C GLY A 73 -0.97 -5.05 -23.57
N LYS A 74 0.10 -4.39 -23.13
CA LYS A 74 1.34 -4.27 -23.91
C LYS A 74 2.25 -5.44 -23.58
N ALA A 75 2.01 -6.55 -24.28
CA ALA A 75 3.02 -7.57 -24.47
C ALA A 75 4.23 -6.92 -25.16
N LEU A 76 5.43 -7.11 -24.59
CA LEU A 76 6.67 -7.06 -25.34
C LEU A 76 6.77 -8.32 -26.22
#